data_AF-A0A969BQC8-F1
#
_entry.id   AF-A0A969BQC8-F1
#
_cell.length_a   1.000
_cell.length_b   1.000
_cell.length_c   1.000
_cell.angle_alpha   90.00
_cell.angle_beta   90.00
_cell.angle_gamma   90.00
#
_symmetry.space_group_name_H-M   'P 1'
#
loop_
_entity.id
_entity.type
_entity.pdbx_description
1 polymer ?
#
loop_
_entity_poly.entity_id
_entity_poly.type
_entity_poly.pdbx_seq_one_letter_code
_entity_poly.pdbx_strand_id
1 'polypeptide(L)'
;MARRASSTLHPGIIIAAIAAVVVGVIAGKSLISKKSPSFGDVSKLEISELLENGNSLRGNTYVIEGQIDEKLQWTTDRGQFVSVKLDAPGGAEFVGVEIPAEFNKLNIDTKQKYAFRVKFREGGVAVATGINRL
;
A
#
# COMPACT_ATOMS: atom_id res chain seq x y z
N MET A 1 -38.10 55.14 -16.76
CA MET A 1 -36.63 55.17 -17.00
C MET A 1 -35.96 54.29 -15.96
N ALA A 2 -35.46 53.11 -16.35
CA ALA A 2 -34.79 52.18 -15.44
C ALA A 2 -33.28 52.46 -15.45
N ARG A 3 -32.70 52.75 -14.27
CA ARG A 3 -31.26 52.95 -14.10
C ARG A 3 -30.66 51.59 -13.76
N ARG A 4 -29.99 50.94 -14.72
CA ARG A 4 -29.22 49.71 -14.43
C ARG A 4 -27.95 50.12 -13.68
N ALA A 5 -27.85 49.73 -12.40
CA ALA A 5 -26.61 49.87 -11.65
C ALA A 5 -25.55 48.94 -12.25
N SER A 6 -24.48 49.51 -12.83
CA SER A 6 -23.29 48.74 -13.22
C SER A 6 -22.45 48.49 -11.97
N SER A 7 -22.58 47.31 -11.37
CA SER A 7 -21.66 46.86 -10.33
C SER A 7 -20.34 46.46 -10.97
N THR A 8 -19.33 47.34 -10.86
CA THR A 8 -17.95 47.01 -11.23
C THR A 8 -17.38 46.06 -10.17
N LEU A 9 -17.07 44.82 -10.55
CA LEU A 9 -16.42 43.84 -9.67
C LEU A 9 -15.11 44.43 -9.14
N HIS A 10 -14.97 44.54 -7.82
CA HIS A 10 -13.78 45.11 -7.20
C HIS A 10 -12.57 44.21 -7.51
N PRO A 11 -11.45 44.75 -8.02
CA PRO A 11 -10.30 43.94 -8.44
C PRO A 11 -9.75 43.04 -7.32
N GLY A 12 -9.89 43.46 -6.06
CA GLY A 12 -9.56 42.63 -4.89
C GLY A 12 -10.35 41.32 -4.78
N ILE A 13 -11.62 41.29 -5.21
CA ILE A 13 -12.45 40.07 -5.21
C ILE A 13 -11.95 39.10 -6.30
N ILE A 14 -11.53 39.64 -7.45
CA ILE A 14 -10.97 38.84 -8.55
C ILE A 14 -9.66 38.20 -8.11
N ILE A 15 -8.77 38.96 -7.47
CA ILE A 15 -7.49 38.45 -6.95
C ILE A 15 -7.71 37.39 -5.86
N ALA A 16 -8.65 37.63 -4.93
CA ALA A 16 -8.98 36.66 -3.89
C ALA A 16 -9.57 35.37 -4.45
N ALA A 17 -10.44 35.45 -5.47
CA ALA A 17 -10.99 34.29 -6.15
C ALA A 17 -9.91 33.46 -6.86
N ILE A 18 -8.97 34.12 -7.54
CA ILE A 18 -7.84 33.43 -8.20
C ILE A 18 -6.95 32.74 -7.16
N ALA A 19 -6.62 33.42 -6.06
CA ALA A 19 -5.80 32.85 -5.00
C ALA A 19 -6.48 31.62 -4.36
N ALA A 20 -7.79 31.67 -4.12
CA ALA A 20 -8.55 30.55 -3.57
C ALA A 20 -8.54 29.32 -4.51
N VAL A 21 -8.66 29.53 -5.82
CA VAL A 21 -8.58 28.45 -6.82
C VAL A 21 -7.20 27.81 -6.82
N VAL A 22 -6.13 28.60 -6.78
CA VAL A 22 -4.75 28.09 -6.76
C VAL A 22 -4.49 27.25 -5.51
N VAL A 23 -4.90 27.73 -4.33
CA VAL A 23 -4.77 26.98 -3.06
C VAL A 23 -5.59 25.69 -3.13
N GLY A 24 -6.81 25.73 -3.66
CA GLY A 24 -7.67 24.56 -3.84
C GLY A 24 -7.04 23.49 -4.74
N VAL A 25 -6.40 23.89 -5.84
CA VAL A 25 -5.73 22.95 -6.76
C VAL A 25 -4.49 22.32 -6.12
N ILE A 26 -3.68 23.09 -5.40
CA ILE A 26 -2.47 22.58 -4.72
C ILE A 26 -2.85 21.63 -3.58
N ALA A 27 -3.82 22.02 -2.74
CA ALA A 27 -4.33 21.18 -1.65
C ALA A 27 -4.99 19.90 -2.19
N GLY A 28 -5.79 20.03 -3.26
CA GLY A 28 -6.44 18.89 -3.92
C GLY A 28 -5.44 17.87 -4.47
N LYS A 29 -4.40 18.32 -5.17
CA LYS A 29 -3.35 17.43 -5.69
C LYS A 29 -2.57 16.71 -4.58
N SER A 30 -2.25 17.41 -3.48
CA SER A 30 -1.51 16.82 -2.35
C SER A 30 -2.28 15.70 -1.64
N LEU A 31 -3.62 15.71 -1.69
CA LEU A 31 -4.46 14.69 -1.07
C LEU A 31 -4.66 13.45 -1.97
N ILE A 32 -4.66 13.63 -3.29
CA ILE A 32 -4.86 12.53 -4.25
C ILE A 32 -3.61 11.63 -4.36
N SER A 33 -2.41 12.17 -4.18
CA SER A 33 -1.15 11.41 -4.31
C SER A 33 -0.88 10.37 -3.21
N LYS A 34 -1.74 10.26 -2.18
CA LYS A 34 -1.60 9.26 -1.10
C LYS A 34 -2.44 7.99 -1.29
N LYS A 35 -2.94 7.72 -2.50
CA LYS A 35 -3.63 6.45 -2.76
C LYS A 35 -2.59 5.34 -2.91
N SER A 36 -2.48 4.47 -1.91
CA SER A 36 -1.73 3.22 -2.05
C SER A 36 -2.24 2.46 -3.29
N PRO A 37 -1.36 1.86 -4.11
CA PRO A 37 -1.78 1.16 -5.34
C PRO A 37 -2.88 0.12 -5.07
N SER A 38 -3.65 -0.31 -6.06
CA SER A 38 -4.55 -1.45 -5.86
C SER A 38 -3.75 -2.76 -5.87
N PHE A 39 -4.28 -3.85 -5.28
CA PHE A 39 -3.61 -5.16 -5.33
C PHE A 39 -3.50 -5.68 -6.77
N GLY A 40 -4.41 -5.27 -7.66
CA GLY A 40 -4.37 -5.64 -9.08
C GLY A 40 -3.34 -4.88 -9.93
N ASP A 41 -2.77 -3.77 -9.43
CA ASP A 41 -1.78 -2.96 -10.16
C ASP A 41 -0.33 -3.40 -9.87
N VAL A 42 -0.13 -4.37 -8.98
CA VAL A 42 1.18 -4.81 -8.50
C VAL A 42 1.43 -6.24 -8.96
N SER A 43 2.62 -6.50 -9.50
CA SER A 43 2.99 -7.84 -9.97
C SER A 43 2.93 -8.88 -8.86
N LYS A 44 2.38 -10.05 -9.19
CA LYS A 44 2.43 -11.22 -8.31
C LYS A 44 3.88 -11.68 -8.17
N LEU A 45 4.29 -12.06 -6.96
CA LEU A 45 5.63 -12.57 -6.71
C LEU A 45 5.74 -13.99 -7.26
N GLU A 46 6.68 -14.21 -8.15
CA GLU A 46 7.13 -15.55 -8.53
C GLU A 46 8.21 -16.00 -7.54
N ILE A 47 7.96 -17.10 -6.82
CA ILE A 47 8.83 -17.52 -5.70
C ILE A 47 10.20 -17.98 -6.20
N SER A 48 10.26 -18.54 -7.41
CA SER A 48 11.53 -18.88 -8.07
C SER A 48 12.49 -17.68 -8.14
N GLU A 49 11.99 -16.47 -8.40
CA GLU A 49 12.81 -15.25 -8.44
C GLU A 49 13.35 -14.88 -7.05
N LEU A 50 12.54 -15.10 -6.00
CA LEU A 50 12.95 -14.87 -4.62
C LEU A 50 14.05 -15.85 -4.20
N LEU A 51 13.92 -17.12 -4.56
CA LEU A 51 14.89 -18.17 -4.23
C LEU A 51 16.19 -18.02 -5.02
N GLU A 52 16.10 -17.62 -6.30
CA GLU A 52 17.27 -17.43 -7.15
C GLU A 52 18.07 -16.19 -6.75
N ASN A 53 17.39 -15.05 -6.52
CA ASN A 53 18.05 -13.82 -6.06
C ASN A 53 17.07 -12.85 -5.39
N GLY A 54 16.73 -13.10 -4.13
CA GLY A 54 15.88 -12.20 -3.33
C GLY A 54 16.42 -10.78 -3.16
N ASN A 55 17.72 -10.54 -3.39
CA ASN A 55 18.28 -9.20 -3.38
C ASN A 55 17.93 -8.38 -4.63
N SER A 56 17.64 -9.05 -5.75
CA SER A 56 17.19 -8.39 -7.00
C SER A 56 15.80 -7.77 -6.86
N LEU A 57 14.97 -8.33 -5.96
CA LEU A 57 13.63 -7.86 -5.65
C LEU A 57 13.64 -6.58 -4.78
N ARG A 58 14.80 -6.19 -4.24
CA ARG A 58 14.96 -5.06 -3.32
C ARG A 58 14.40 -3.78 -3.94
N GLY A 59 13.60 -3.06 -3.16
CA GLY A 59 13.03 -1.77 -3.57
C GLY A 59 11.77 -1.89 -4.42
N ASN A 60 11.51 -3.06 -5.01
CA ASN A 60 10.27 -3.36 -5.73
C ASN A 60 9.17 -3.82 -4.76
N THR A 61 7.94 -3.75 -5.25
CA THR A 61 6.74 -4.16 -4.52
C THR A 61 6.06 -5.29 -5.28
N TYR A 62 5.67 -6.33 -4.56
CA TYR A 62 5.02 -7.52 -5.14
C TYR A 62 3.80 -7.93 -4.32
N VAL A 63 2.94 -8.76 -4.89
CA VAL A 63 1.83 -9.39 -4.19
C VAL A 63 2.11 -10.87 -3.97
N ILE A 64 2.06 -11.29 -2.71
CA ILE A 64 2.15 -12.68 -2.28
C ILE A 64 0.74 -13.14 -1.92
N GLU A 65 0.25 -14.17 -2.60
CA GLU A 65 -1.04 -14.78 -2.29
C GLU A 65 -0.82 -16.18 -1.75
N GLY A 66 -1.28 -16.43 -0.53
CA GLY A 66 -1.06 -17.72 0.11
C GLY A 66 -1.82 -17.87 1.41
N GLN A 67 -1.72 -19.06 1.97
CA GLN A 67 -2.29 -19.39 3.27
C GLN A 67 -1.25 -19.12 4.36
N ILE A 68 -1.62 -18.45 5.45
CA ILE A 68 -0.72 -18.35 6.60
C ILE A 68 -0.61 -19.74 7.24
N ASP A 69 0.59 -20.30 7.27
CA ASP A 69 0.85 -21.58 7.90
C ASP A 69 1.05 -21.40 9.41
N GLU A 70 2.00 -20.53 9.77
CA GLU A 70 2.38 -20.30 11.17
C GLU A 70 2.70 -18.83 11.44
N LYS A 71 2.52 -18.42 12.70
CA LYS A 71 3.01 -17.15 13.24
C LYS A 71 4.30 -17.40 13.99
N LEU A 72 5.42 -17.01 13.40
CA LEU A 72 6.77 -17.28 13.91
C LEU A 72 7.15 -16.35 15.06
N GLN A 73 6.70 -15.10 15.02
CA GLN A 73 6.93 -14.16 16.12
C GLN A 73 5.82 -13.10 16.17
N TRP A 74 5.44 -12.69 17.38
CA TRP A 74 4.49 -11.59 17.58
C TRP A 74 4.88 -10.75 18.78
N THR A 75 5.01 -9.44 18.57
CA THR A 75 5.18 -8.46 19.64
C THR A 75 4.27 -7.25 19.35
N THR A 76 3.54 -6.78 20.36
CA THR A 76 2.53 -5.72 20.18
C THR A 76 3.12 -4.41 19.63
N ASP A 77 4.38 -4.14 19.93
CA ASP A 77 5.16 -2.96 19.55
C ASP A 77 5.92 -3.12 18.23
N ARG A 78 6.36 -4.35 17.90
CA ARG A 78 7.20 -4.62 16.71
C ARG A 78 6.48 -5.25 15.52
N GLY A 79 5.25 -5.71 15.70
CA GLY A 79 4.47 -6.37 14.65
C GLY A 79 4.51 -7.90 14.74
N GLN A 80 4.21 -8.56 13.62
CA GLN A 80 4.16 -10.02 13.53
C GLN A 80 5.06 -10.50 12.39
N PHE A 81 5.68 -11.66 12.56
CA PHE A 81 6.39 -12.36 11.49
C PHE A 81 5.66 -13.67 11.22
N VAL A 82 5.23 -13.88 9.98
CA VAL A 82 4.38 -15.02 9.60
C VAL A 82 5.00 -15.80 8.46
N SER A 83 4.79 -17.11 8.47
CA SER A 83 5.11 -17.99 7.35
C SER A 83 3.88 -18.12 6.46
N VAL A 84 4.01 -17.71 5.19
CA VAL A 84 2.95 -17.83 4.19
C VAL A 84 3.28 -19.00 3.27
N LYS A 85 2.39 -19.99 3.24
CA LYS A 85 2.42 -21.12 2.33
C LYS A 85 1.84 -20.72 0.99
N LEU A 86 2.62 -20.92 -0.07
CA LEU A 86 2.22 -20.74 -1.45
C LEU A 86 2.20 -22.09 -2.17
N ASP A 87 1.24 -22.21 -3.08
CA ASP A 87 1.14 -23.38 -3.96
C ASP A 87 2.01 -23.13 -5.21
N ALA A 88 3.16 -23.81 -5.30
CA ALA A 88 4.05 -23.75 -6.46
C ALA A 88 4.02 -25.07 -7.26
N PRO A 89 4.38 -25.07 -8.56
CA PRO A 89 4.35 -26.28 -9.39
C PRO A 89 5.23 -27.43 -8.85
N GLY A 90 6.29 -27.10 -8.10
CA GLY A 90 7.23 -28.07 -7.51
C GLY A 90 6.90 -28.52 -6.09
N GLY A 91 5.83 -28.01 -5.48
CA GLY A 91 5.46 -28.29 -4.10
C GLY A 91 5.02 -27.03 -3.35
N ALA A 92 4.64 -27.20 -2.09
CA ALA A 92 4.33 -26.07 -1.24
C ALA A 92 5.62 -25.33 -0.85
N GLU A 93 5.67 -24.03 -1.13
CA GLU A 93 6.79 -23.17 -0.75
C GLU A 93 6.36 -22.21 0.35
N PHE A 94 7.31 -21.76 1.15
CA PHE A 94 7.05 -20.92 2.32
C PHE A 94 7.84 -19.63 2.23
N VAL A 95 7.15 -18.50 2.40
CA VAL A 95 7.76 -17.17 2.41
C VAL A 95 7.48 -16.50 3.74
N GLY A 96 8.55 -16.06 4.41
CA GLY A 96 8.45 -15.26 5.62
C GLY A 96 8.04 -13.83 5.28
N VAL A 97 6.95 -13.35 5.88
CA VAL A 97 6.45 -11.99 5.70
C VAL A 97 6.43 -11.28 7.05
N GLU A 98 7.11 -10.15 7.11
CA GLU A 98 7.04 -9.22 8.23
C GLU A 98 5.78 -8.36 8.09
N ILE A 99 4.92 -8.39 9.08
CA ILE A 99 3.72 -7.59 9.20
C ILE A 99 3.99 -6.49 10.23
N PRO A 100 4.13 -5.22 9.79
CA PRO A 100 4.35 -4.11 10.71
C PRO A 100 3.20 -3.94 11.71
N ALA A 101 3.50 -3.36 12.88
CA ALA A 101 2.54 -3.16 13.96
C ALA A 101 1.30 -2.33 13.58
N GLU A 102 1.37 -1.54 12.51
CA GLU A 102 0.23 -0.78 11.98
C GLU A 102 -0.95 -1.68 11.56
N PHE A 103 -0.66 -2.94 11.22
CA PHE A 103 -1.65 -3.95 10.86
C PHE A 103 -2.11 -4.82 12.04
N ASN A 104 -1.62 -4.59 13.27
CA ASN A 104 -2.04 -5.37 14.45
C ASN A 104 -3.54 -5.29 14.76
N LYS A 105 -4.25 -4.28 14.24
CA LYS A 105 -5.71 -4.15 14.35
C LYS A 105 -6.46 -5.14 13.45
N LEU A 106 -5.81 -5.66 12.41
CA LEU A 106 -6.39 -6.69 11.56
C LEU A 106 -6.28 -8.03 12.30
N ASN A 107 -7.40 -8.75 12.41
CA ASN A 107 -7.38 -10.10 12.95
C ASN A 107 -6.84 -11.06 11.89
N ILE A 108 -5.52 -11.22 11.89
CA ILE A 108 -4.80 -12.09 10.98
C ILE A 108 -4.78 -13.49 11.61
N ASP A 109 -5.39 -14.47 10.97
CA ASP A 109 -5.50 -15.83 11.50
C ASP A 109 -4.64 -16.81 10.69
N THR A 110 -4.11 -17.82 11.38
CA THR A 110 -3.47 -18.96 10.72
C THR A 110 -4.51 -19.76 9.93
N LYS A 111 -4.05 -20.51 8.93
CA LYS A 111 -4.88 -21.36 8.06
C LYS A 111 -5.90 -20.62 7.20
N GLN A 112 -5.79 -19.30 7.10
CA GLN A 112 -6.59 -18.45 6.23
C GLN A 112 -5.76 -17.96 5.05
N LYS A 113 -6.40 -17.75 3.89
CA LYS A 113 -5.77 -17.20 2.70
C LYS A 113 -5.79 -15.67 2.73
N TYR A 114 -4.66 -15.08 2.38
CA TYR A 114 -4.49 -13.64 2.31
C TYR A 114 -3.67 -13.28 1.07
N ALA A 115 -3.88 -12.05 0.59
CA ALA A 115 -3.00 -11.36 -0.33
C ALA A 115 -2.21 -10.31 0.45
N PHE A 116 -0.89 -10.46 0.46
CA PHE A 116 0.04 -9.52 1.06
C PHE A 116 0.72 -8.73 -0.03
N ARG A 117 0.63 -7.40 0.04
CA ARG A 117 1.51 -6.56 -0.74
C ARG A 117 2.78 -6.35 0.05
N VAL A 118 3.90 -6.79 -0.47
CA VAL A 118 5.18 -6.72 0.22
C VAL A 118 6.17 -5.86 -0.53
N LYS A 119 7.02 -5.16 0.21
CA LYS A 119 8.21 -4.48 -0.29
C LYS A 119 9.43 -5.18 0.26
N PHE A 120 10.36 -5.55 -0.62
CA PHE A 120 11.59 -6.21 -0.21
C PHE A 120 12.62 -5.19 0.25
N ARG A 121 13.21 -5.46 1.43
CA ARG A 121 14.33 -4.70 2.00
C ARG A 121 15.65 -5.42 1.75
N GLU A 122 16.72 -4.81 2.25
CA GLU A 122 18.04 -5.44 2.29
C GLU A 122 17.98 -6.82 2.96
N GLY A 123 18.67 -7.81 2.38
CA GLY A 123 18.63 -9.20 2.83
C GLY A 123 17.45 -10.02 2.34
N GLY A 124 16.60 -9.49 1.44
CA GLY A 124 15.50 -10.25 0.85
C GLY A 124 14.29 -10.40 1.78
N VAL A 125 14.20 -9.60 2.84
CA VAL A 125 13.08 -9.64 3.79
C VAL A 125 11.85 -8.97 3.18
N ALA A 126 10.75 -9.72 3.09
CA ALA A 126 9.47 -9.22 2.61
C ALA A 126 8.71 -8.50 3.73
N VAL A 127 8.46 -7.20 3.57
CA VAL A 127 7.71 -6.40 4.55
C VAL A 127 6.36 -5.99 3.98
N ALA A 128 5.27 -6.34 4.68
CA ALA A 128 3.91 -6.01 4.27
C ALA A 128 3.67 -4.50 4.30
N THR A 129 3.13 -4.00 3.19
CA THR A 129 2.65 -2.62 3.00
C THR A 129 1.14 -2.57 2.77
N GLY A 130 0.50 -3.74 2.62
CA GLY A 130 -0.94 -3.90 2.54
C GLY A 130 -1.33 -5.36 2.74
N ILE A 131 -2.48 -5.60 3.36
CA ILE A 131 -2.99 -6.94 3.65
C ILE A 131 -4.46 -6.97 3.23
N ASN A 132 -4.84 -7.99 2.46
CA ASN A 132 -6.22 -8.26 2.10
C ASN A 132 -6.56 -9.73 2.38
N ARG A 133 -7.75 -9.99 2.94
CA ARG A 133 -8.24 -11.35 3.15
C ARG A 133 -8.90 -11.85 1.86
N LEU A 134 -8.64 -13.10 1.50
CA LEU A 134 -9.22 -13.77 0.32
C LEU A 134 -10.36 -14.71 0.72
#